data_AF-A0A0F6WAR0-F1
#
_entry.id   AF-A0A0F6WAR0-F1
#
_cell.length_a   1.000
_cell.length_b   1.000
_cell.length_c   1.000
_cell.angle_alpha   90.00
_cell.angle_beta   90.00
_cell.angle_gamma   90.00
#
_symmetry.space_group_name_H-M   'P 1'
#
loop_
_entity.id
_entity.type
_entity.pdbx_description
1 polymer ?
#
loop_
_entity_poly.entity_id
_entity_poly.type
_entity_poly.pdbx_seq_one_letter_code
_entity_poly.pdbx_strand_id
1 'polypeptide(L)'
;MRWVDLIEARIREARARGVFDRLRGRGRPMQDDDLSGLPAEARMDARVAASVGGAPPEVDRMIEVEQLRGALANATSDDERSELRRALRDAEIERNVLLERTGRAILLAPERGNLPDEDDH
;
A
#
# COMPACT_ATOMS: atom_id res chain seq x y z
N MET A 1 1.44 2.07 -29.57
CA MET A 1 2.03 0.91 -28.86
C MET A 1 1.26 0.73 -27.56
N ARG A 2 0.73 -0.45 -27.26
CA ARG A 2 -0.13 -0.65 -26.07
C ARG A 2 0.71 -1.15 -24.90
N TRP A 3 0.29 -0.84 -23.68
CA TRP A 3 1.03 -1.20 -22.47
C TRP A 3 1.17 -2.73 -22.28
N VAL A 4 0.15 -3.49 -22.69
CA VAL A 4 0.17 -4.97 -22.76
C VAL A 4 1.34 -5.48 -23.61
N ASP A 5 1.58 -4.85 -24.76
CA ASP A 5 2.64 -5.26 -25.70
C ASP A 5 4.05 -5.10 -25.07
N LEU A 6 4.23 -4.09 -24.20
CA LEU A 6 5.46 -3.82 -23.45
C LEU A 6 5.68 -4.80 -22.29
N ILE A 7 4.63 -5.11 -21.53
CA ILE A 7 4.68 -6.08 -20.42
C ILE A 7 5.04 -7.47 -20.96
N GLU A 8 4.34 -7.89 -22.00
CA GLU A 8 4.53 -9.19 -22.63
C GLU A 8 5.96 -9.34 -23.21
N ALA A 9 6.52 -8.27 -23.79
CA ALA A 9 7.92 -8.24 -24.22
C ALA A 9 8.90 -8.42 -23.04
N ARG A 10 8.67 -7.73 -21.91
CA ARG A 10 9.50 -7.85 -20.70
C ARG A 10 9.39 -9.23 -20.04
N ILE A 11 8.20 -9.84 -20.03
CA ILE A 11 8.00 -11.21 -19.51
C ILE A 11 8.80 -12.22 -20.37
N ARG A 12 8.76 -12.09 -21.69
CA ARG A 12 9.56 -12.93 -22.60
C ARG A 12 11.07 -12.73 -22.39
N GLU A 13 11.53 -11.50 -22.23
CA GLU A 13 12.94 -11.18 -21.93
C GLU A 13 13.40 -11.84 -20.61
N ALA A 14 12.60 -11.72 -19.54
CA ALA A 14 12.89 -12.35 -18.24
C ALA A 14 12.89 -13.89 -18.33
N ARG A 15 11.99 -14.48 -19.12
CA ARG A 15 11.96 -15.93 -19.38
C ARG A 15 13.19 -16.40 -20.16
N ALA A 16 13.59 -15.67 -21.20
CA ALA A 16 14.79 -15.99 -22.00
C ALA A 16 16.09 -15.90 -21.18
N ARG A 17 16.14 -15.01 -20.19
CA ARG A 17 17.25 -14.88 -19.23
C ARG A 17 17.22 -15.90 -18.07
N GLY A 18 16.23 -16.80 -18.02
CA GLY A 18 16.10 -17.78 -16.95
C GLY A 18 15.82 -17.17 -15.57
N VAL A 19 15.30 -15.93 -15.50
CA VAL A 19 15.02 -15.24 -14.21
C VAL A 19 14.09 -16.06 -13.33
N PHE A 20 13.16 -16.79 -13.95
CA PHE A 20 12.22 -17.65 -13.25
C PHE A 20 12.80 -19.03 -12.85
N ASP A 21 14.02 -19.38 -13.28
CA ASP A 21 14.58 -20.73 -13.14
C ASP A 21 14.99 -21.08 -11.71
N ARG A 22 15.20 -20.07 -10.87
CA ARG A 22 15.58 -20.22 -9.46
C ARG A 22 14.50 -19.72 -8.49
N LEU A 23 13.24 -19.61 -8.93
CA LEU A 23 12.13 -19.29 -8.02
C LEU A 23 12.01 -20.33 -6.91
N ARG A 24 11.93 -19.87 -5.66
CA ARG A 24 11.62 -20.68 -4.49
C ARG A 24 10.28 -21.41 -4.75
N GLY A 25 10.30 -22.74 -4.73
CA GLY A 25 9.12 -23.56 -4.99
C GLY A 25 8.86 -23.93 -6.46
N ARG A 26 9.72 -23.56 -7.43
CA ARG A 26 9.55 -24.00 -8.84
C ARG A 26 9.34 -25.53 -8.92
N GLY A 27 8.26 -25.93 -9.59
CA GLY A 27 7.94 -27.34 -9.85
C GLY A 27 7.48 -28.13 -8.63
N ARG A 28 7.24 -27.46 -7.49
CA ARG A 28 6.70 -28.06 -6.26
C ARG A 28 5.31 -27.47 -6.00
N PRO A 29 4.44 -28.15 -5.23
CA PRO A 29 3.26 -27.52 -4.67
C PRO A 29 3.65 -26.22 -3.95
N MET A 30 2.79 -25.21 -4.05
CA MET A 30 2.96 -23.98 -3.27
C MET A 30 2.98 -24.36 -1.77
N GLN A 31 3.84 -23.73 -0.97
CA GLN A 31 3.81 -24.00 0.47
C GLN A 31 2.44 -23.57 1.01
N ASP A 32 1.85 -24.38 1.88
CA ASP A 32 0.62 -24.00 2.58
C ASP A 32 0.86 -22.67 3.29
N ASP A 33 0.04 -21.69 2.94
CA ASP A 33 0.07 -20.35 3.48
C ASP A 33 -0.65 -20.30 4.83
N ASP A 34 -0.06 -19.61 5.83
CA ASP A 34 -0.60 -19.46 7.19
C ASP A 34 -1.79 -18.48 7.25
N LEU A 35 -2.65 -18.58 6.24
CA LEU A 35 -3.83 -17.77 6.00
C LEU A 35 -5.11 -18.61 6.17
N SER A 36 -4.98 -19.84 6.70
CA SER A 36 -6.10 -20.73 7.02
C SER A 36 -7.06 -20.13 8.06
N GLY A 37 -6.56 -19.23 8.92
CA GLY A 37 -7.37 -18.42 9.84
C GLY A 37 -8.15 -17.27 9.20
N LEU A 38 -7.88 -16.93 7.92
CA LEU A 38 -8.66 -15.93 7.18
C LEU A 38 -9.86 -16.58 6.46
N PRO A 39 -10.98 -15.85 6.26
CA PRO A 39 -12.03 -16.21 5.31
C PRO A 39 -11.48 -16.41 3.90
N ALA A 40 -12.12 -17.26 3.09
CA ALA A 40 -11.59 -17.71 1.80
C ALA A 40 -11.37 -16.55 0.81
N GLU A 41 -12.29 -15.59 0.83
CA GLU A 41 -12.28 -14.32 0.09
C GLU A 41 -11.04 -13.47 0.39
N ALA A 42 -10.63 -13.36 1.65
CA ALA A 42 -9.50 -12.53 2.08
C ALA A 42 -8.12 -13.17 1.83
N ARG A 43 -8.06 -14.50 1.63
CA ARG A 43 -6.79 -15.23 1.41
C ARG A 43 -6.09 -14.82 0.12
N MET A 44 -6.84 -14.49 -0.93
CA MET A 44 -6.23 -14.10 -2.21
C MET A 44 -5.51 -12.75 -2.08
N ASP A 45 -6.13 -11.76 -1.43
CA ASP A 45 -5.56 -10.44 -1.23
C ASP A 45 -4.33 -10.51 -0.31
N ALA A 46 -4.41 -11.30 0.77
CA ALA A 46 -3.28 -11.55 1.67
C ALA A 46 -2.10 -12.25 0.96
N ARG A 47 -2.35 -13.20 0.05
CA ARG A 47 -1.30 -13.80 -0.80
C ARG A 47 -0.66 -12.79 -1.73
N VAL A 48 -1.46 -11.94 -2.38
CA VAL A 48 -0.95 -10.89 -3.26
C VAL A 48 -0.06 -9.93 -2.46
N ALA A 49 -0.51 -9.46 -1.30
CA ALA A 49 0.28 -8.60 -0.41
C ALA A 49 1.61 -9.28 0.02
N ALA A 50 1.54 -10.52 0.49
CA ALA A 50 2.74 -11.28 0.89
C ALA A 50 3.73 -11.52 -0.27
N SER A 51 3.25 -11.64 -1.51
CA SER A 51 4.09 -11.84 -2.69
C SER A 51 4.86 -10.59 -3.16
N VAL A 52 4.45 -9.38 -2.72
CA VAL A 52 5.05 -8.10 -3.15
C VAL A 52 6.35 -7.77 -2.39
N GLY A 53 6.61 -8.42 -1.25
CA GLY A 53 7.92 -8.37 -0.58
C GLY A 53 8.19 -7.11 0.25
N GLY A 54 7.18 -6.28 0.50
CA GLY A 54 7.26 -5.09 1.36
C GLY A 54 5.92 -4.38 1.45
N ALA A 55 5.78 -3.48 2.42
CA ALA A 55 4.66 -2.53 2.42
C ALA A 55 4.75 -1.67 1.16
N PRO A 56 3.63 -1.40 0.46
CA PRO A 56 3.62 -0.41 -0.61
C PRO A 56 4.03 0.98 -0.08
N PRO A 57 4.69 1.83 -0.88
CA PRO A 57 5.18 3.14 -0.42
C PRO A 57 4.06 4.06 0.08
N GLU A 58 2.82 3.89 -0.39
CA GLU A 58 1.65 4.57 0.13
C GLU A 58 1.26 4.14 1.56
N VAL A 59 1.54 2.90 1.96
CA VAL A 59 1.29 2.38 3.32
C VAL A 59 2.33 2.92 4.30
N ASP A 60 3.60 2.97 3.91
CA ASP A 60 4.66 3.62 4.71
C ASP A 60 4.30 5.09 4.99
N ARG A 61 3.71 5.78 4.00
CA ARG A 61 3.24 7.16 4.14
C ARG A 61 2.00 7.32 4.99
N MET A 62 1.11 6.33 5.05
CA MET A 62 0.01 6.33 6.01
C MET A 62 0.52 6.20 7.45
N ILE A 63 1.53 5.36 7.68
CA ILE A 63 2.18 5.21 9.00
C ILE A 63 2.88 6.52 9.41
N GLU A 64 3.63 7.15 8.49
CA GLU A 64 4.31 8.44 8.72
C GLU A 64 3.32 9.56 9.08
N VAL A 65 2.20 9.67 8.35
CA VAL A 65 1.13 10.64 8.65
C VAL A 65 0.56 10.47 10.05
N GLU A 66 0.32 9.23 10.49
CA GLU A 66 -0.26 8.98 11.81
C GLU A 66 0.74 9.22 12.94
N GLN A 67 2.02 8.90 12.72
CA GLN A 67 3.11 9.27 13.64
C GLN A 67 3.24 10.80 13.78
N LEU A 68 3.15 11.54 12.69
CA LEU A 68 3.22 13.01 12.68
C LEU A 68 2.01 13.65 13.38
N ARG A 69 0.81 13.06 13.26
CA ARG A 69 -0.38 13.47 14.04
C ARG A 69 -0.19 13.22 15.53
N GLY A 70 0.29 12.04 15.91
CA GLY A 70 0.61 11.69 17.29
C GLY A 70 1.68 12.62 17.90
N ALA A 71 2.73 12.94 17.14
CA ALA A 71 3.75 13.90 17.54
C ALA A 71 3.15 15.31 17.71
N LEU A 72 2.36 15.80 16.75
CA LEU A 72 1.72 17.12 16.80
C LEU A 72 0.75 17.27 17.98
N ALA A 73 0.03 16.20 18.35
CA ALA A 73 -0.84 16.18 19.52
C ALA A 73 -0.07 16.29 20.85
N ASN A 74 1.15 15.79 20.91
CA ASN A 74 2.03 15.84 22.09
C ASN A 74 3.01 17.03 22.09
N ALA A 75 3.09 17.77 20.99
CA ALA A 75 4.03 18.88 20.82
C ALA A 75 3.78 20.03 21.81
N THR A 76 4.85 20.51 22.43
CA THR A 76 4.84 21.39 23.59
C THR A 76 5.21 22.84 23.28
N SER A 77 5.92 23.10 22.18
CA SER A 77 6.25 24.45 21.71
C SER A 77 5.56 24.79 20.38
N ASP A 78 5.32 26.08 20.12
CA ASP A 78 4.68 26.50 18.88
C ASP A 78 5.59 26.35 17.65
N ASP A 79 6.91 26.42 17.83
CA ASP A 79 7.91 26.15 16.78
C ASP A 79 7.87 24.67 16.37
N GLU A 80 7.94 23.74 17.33
CA GLU A 80 7.80 22.29 17.13
C GLU A 80 6.46 21.96 16.44
N ARG A 81 5.36 22.59 16.88
CA ARG A 81 4.05 22.46 16.23
C ARG A 81 4.04 22.99 14.80
N SER A 82 4.80 24.06 14.51
CA SER A 82 4.92 24.63 13.16
C SER A 82 5.63 23.66 12.21
N GLU A 83 6.77 23.11 12.65
CA GLU A 83 7.54 22.12 11.90
C GLU A 83 6.75 20.82 11.66
N LEU A 84 6.10 20.29 12.70
CA LEU A 84 5.27 19.07 12.59
C LEU A 84 4.05 19.27 11.69
N ARG A 85 3.37 20.43 11.72
CA ARG A 85 2.30 20.75 10.76
C ARG A 85 2.81 20.78 9.32
N ARG A 86 4.01 21.32 9.09
CA ARG A 86 4.63 21.36 7.76
C ARG A 86 4.96 19.95 7.26
N ALA A 87 5.65 19.15 8.07
CA ALA A 87 5.97 17.76 7.76
C ALA A 87 4.72 16.91 7.49
N LEU A 88 3.69 17.04 8.34
CA LEU A 88 2.41 16.34 8.17
C LEU A 88 1.75 16.69 6.82
N ARG A 89 1.70 17.97 6.47
CA ARG A 89 1.10 18.42 5.20
C ARG A 89 1.85 17.89 3.97
N ASP A 90 3.18 17.90 4.02
CA ASP A 90 4.01 17.38 2.92
C ASP A 90 3.80 15.85 2.77
N ALA A 91 3.78 15.10 3.88
CA ALA A 91 3.50 13.65 3.89
C ALA A 91 2.08 13.31 3.39
N GLU A 92 1.06 14.09 3.76
CA GLU A 92 -0.33 13.90 3.28
C GLU A 92 -0.46 14.16 1.77
N ILE A 93 0.24 15.16 1.23
CA ILE A 93 0.29 15.41 -0.22
C ILE A 93 0.94 14.23 -0.96
N GLU A 94 2.11 13.77 -0.49
CA GLU A 94 2.81 12.65 -1.14
C GLU A 94 1.99 11.35 -1.06
N ARG A 95 1.33 11.07 0.08
CA ARG A 95 0.37 9.96 0.23
C ARG A 95 -0.75 10.04 -0.81
N ASN A 96 -1.40 11.20 -0.97
CA ASN A 96 -2.52 11.36 -1.90
C ASN A 96 -2.06 11.13 -3.35
N VAL A 97 -0.92 11.69 -3.76
CA VAL A 97 -0.34 11.49 -5.10
C VAL A 97 0.00 10.01 -5.35
N LEU A 98 0.49 9.27 -4.35
CA LEU A 98 0.77 7.83 -4.49
C LEU A 98 -0.53 7.00 -4.61
N LEU A 99 -1.57 7.32 -3.86
CA LEU A 99 -2.87 6.62 -3.92
C LEU A 99 -3.59 6.84 -5.26
N GLU A 100 -3.54 8.06 -5.81
CA GLU A 100 -4.07 8.37 -7.15
C GLU A 100 -3.31 7.61 -8.24
N ARG A 101 -1.96 7.62 -8.20
CA ARG A 101 -1.11 7.01 -9.24
C ARG A 101 -1.15 5.48 -9.27
N THR A 102 -1.46 4.84 -8.14
CA THR A 102 -1.52 3.37 -8.02
C THR A 102 -2.92 2.80 -8.23
N GLY A 103 -3.97 3.64 -8.21
CA GLY A 103 -5.37 3.21 -8.21
C GLY A 103 -5.81 2.50 -6.93
N ARG A 104 -4.95 2.44 -5.90
CA ARG A 104 -5.20 1.74 -4.63
C ARG A 104 -5.98 2.57 -3.61
N ALA A 105 -6.39 3.80 -3.97
CA ALA A 105 -7.25 4.63 -3.15
C ALA A 105 -8.52 3.91 -2.65
N ILE A 106 -9.07 2.96 -3.42
CA ILE A 106 -10.24 2.15 -3.02
C ILE A 106 -9.89 1.06 -1.99
N LEU A 107 -8.66 0.54 -2.02
CA LEU A 107 -8.20 -0.60 -1.20
C LEU A 107 -7.49 -0.17 0.09
N LEU A 108 -6.97 1.06 0.14
CA LEU A 108 -6.20 1.61 1.25
C LEU A 108 -6.84 2.84 1.89
N ALA A 109 -7.97 3.34 1.38
CA ALA A 109 -8.80 4.22 2.19
C ALA A 109 -9.29 3.40 3.40
N PRO A 110 -9.12 3.89 4.65
CA PRO A 110 -9.89 3.34 5.74
C PRO A 110 -11.38 3.49 5.38
N GLU A 111 -12.17 2.49 5.76
CA GLU A 111 -13.62 2.45 5.61
C GLU A 111 -14.23 3.85 5.72
N ARG A 112 -15.12 4.22 4.79
CA ARG A 112 -15.99 5.39 4.97
C ARG A 112 -17.00 5.10 6.07
N GLY A 113 -16.50 5.02 7.29
CA GLY A 113 -17.27 4.92 8.51
C GLY A 113 -18.11 6.17 8.63
N ASN A 114 -19.37 6.04 8.22
CA ASN A 114 -20.51 6.73 8.79
C ASN A 114 -20.21 8.18 9.24
N LEU A 115 -20.03 9.09 8.27
CA LEU A 115 -20.38 10.48 8.55
C LEU A 115 -21.82 10.46 9.08
N PRO A 116 -22.12 11.02 10.26
CA PRO A 116 -23.51 11.30 10.58
C PRO A 116 -24.05 12.21 9.49
N ASP A 117 -25.28 11.97 9.03
CA ASP A 117 -25.91 12.79 8.00
C ASP A 117 -25.98 14.25 8.51
N GLU A 118 -25.18 15.14 7.91
CA GLU A 118 -25.27 16.60 8.13
C GLU A 118 -26.47 17.14 7.33
N ASP A 119 -27.67 16.73 7.71
CA ASP A 119 -28.96 17.29 7.24
C ASP A 119 -30.04 17.06 8.32
N ASP A 120 -29.97 17.82 9.42
CA ASP A 120 -31.10 17.96 10.36
C ASP A 120 -31.10 19.33 11.08
N HIS A 121 -31.25 20.42 10.31
CA HIS A 121 -31.62 21.78 10.78
C HIS A 121 -32.37 22.58 9.70
#